data_AF-A0A4U2D0C3-F1
#
_entry.id   AF-A0A4U2D0C3-F1
#
_cell.length_a   1.000
_cell.length_b   1.000
_cell.length_c   1.000
_cell.angle_alpha   90.00
_cell.angle_beta   90.00
_cell.angle_gamma   90.00
#
_symmetry.space_group_name_H-M   'P 1'
#
loop_
_entity.id
_entity.type
_entity.pdbx_description
1 polymer ?
#
loop_
_entity_poly.entity_id
_entity_poly.type
_entity_poly.pdbx_seq_one_letter_code
_entity_poly.pdbx_strand_id
1 'polypeptide(L)'
;VENNGDGYAIDIPVYDDLVSVMTQSINDTPTKAYLSWIITAKSYASDGSISTNSDPGFTDDIEGNQKNQKILDVKAKLAPHDKIVYSIVAIVNPIADDEIRNEVTVD
;
A
#
# COMPACT_ATOMS: atom_id res chain seq x y z
N VAL A 1 7.29 5.35 3.32
CA VAL A 1 8.71 5.13 2.94
C VAL A 1 9.43 6.47 3.06
N GLU A 2 10.55 6.55 3.78
CA GLU A 2 11.30 7.78 4.03
C GLU A 2 12.77 7.55 3.71
N ASN A 3 13.44 8.53 3.10
CA ASN A 3 14.88 8.49 2.82
C ASN A 3 15.59 9.57 3.63
N ASN A 4 16.28 9.17 4.69
CA ASN A 4 17.03 10.10 5.54
C ASN A 4 18.48 10.34 5.05
N GLY A 5 18.86 9.78 3.91
CA GLY A 5 20.19 9.91 3.33
C GLY A 5 20.29 11.00 2.27
N ASP A 6 21.52 11.34 1.89
CA ASP A 6 21.82 12.35 0.87
C ASP A 6 21.79 11.82 -0.58
N GLY A 7 21.54 10.52 -0.75
CA GLY A 7 21.50 9.84 -2.05
C GLY A 7 20.09 9.49 -2.50
N TYR A 8 19.93 9.18 -3.79
CA TYR A 8 18.67 8.61 -4.30
C TYR A 8 18.57 7.13 -3.96
N ALA A 9 17.43 6.72 -3.41
CA ALA A 9 17.03 5.33 -3.34
C ALA A 9 16.21 5.01 -4.60
N ILE A 10 16.68 4.06 -5.42
CA ILE A 10 16.07 3.70 -6.70
C ILE A 10 15.60 2.26 -6.67
N ASP A 11 14.51 1.97 -7.40
CA ASP A 11 13.93 0.63 -7.52
C ASP A 11 13.59 -0.04 -6.18
N ILE A 12 13.10 0.74 -5.21
CA ILE A 12 12.69 0.25 -3.89
C ILE A 12 11.36 -0.50 -4.02
N PRO A 13 11.31 -1.85 -3.88
CA PRO A 13 10.05 -2.58 -3.86
C PRO A 13 9.16 -2.14 -2.70
N VAL A 14 7.89 -1.88 -3.02
CA VAL A 14 6.84 -1.65 -2.03
C VAL A 14 5.71 -2.62 -2.33
N TYR A 15 5.40 -3.47 -1.37
CA TYR A 15 4.50 -4.61 -1.55
C TYR A 15 3.50 -4.75 -0.40
N ASP A 16 2.22 -4.93 -0.74
CA ASP A 16 1.14 -5.25 0.21
C ASP A 16 0.11 -6.17 -0.45
N ASP A 17 0.05 -7.44 -0.01
CA ASP A 17 -0.86 -8.46 -0.56
C ASP A 17 -2.25 -8.43 0.11
N LEU A 18 -3.03 -7.41 -0.25
CA LEU A 18 -4.41 -7.23 0.21
C LEU A 18 -5.35 -8.38 -0.21
N VAL A 19 -5.01 -9.15 -1.25
CA VAL A 19 -5.81 -10.29 -1.74
C VAL A 19 -5.69 -11.47 -0.79
N SER A 20 -4.48 -11.69 -0.26
CA SER A 20 -4.19 -12.82 0.62
C SER A 20 -4.74 -12.67 2.03
N VAL A 21 -5.09 -11.45 2.47
CA VAL A 21 -5.51 -11.19 3.85
C VAL A 21 -6.79 -11.96 4.19
N MET A 22 -6.66 -12.88 5.14
CA MET A 22 -7.73 -13.71 5.67
C MET A 22 -8.05 -13.33 7.11
N THR A 23 -9.30 -13.59 7.50
CA THR A 23 -9.78 -13.50 8.89
C THR A 23 -10.82 -14.59 9.13
N GLN A 24 -11.35 -14.71 10.34
CA GLN A 24 -12.46 -15.60 10.64
C GLN A 24 -13.80 -14.92 10.35
N SER A 25 -14.76 -15.71 9.87
CA SER A 25 -16.13 -15.25 9.73
C SER A 25 -16.91 -15.38 11.04
N ILE A 26 -18.10 -14.81 11.10
CA ILE A 26 -19.10 -15.03 12.17
C ILE A 26 -19.47 -16.52 12.43
N ASN A 27 -19.06 -17.43 11.53
CA ASN A 27 -19.28 -18.87 11.65
C ASN A 27 -17.97 -19.64 11.87
N ASP A 28 -16.90 -18.97 12.31
CA ASP A 28 -15.55 -19.53 12.54
C ASP A 28 -14.92 -20.17 11.28
N THR A 29 -15.31 -19.72 10.09
CA THR A 29 -14.72 -20.19 8.83
C THR A 29 -13.74 -19.17 8.27
N PRO A 30 -12.56 -19.57 7.74
CA PRO A 30 -11.66 -18.66 7.05
C PRO A 30 -12.37 -17.92 5.91
N THR A 31 -12.27 -16.60 5.90
CA THR A 31 -12.85 -15.72 4.88
C THR A 31 -11.88 -14.61 4.49
N LYS A 32 -12.08 -14.02 3.32
CA LYS A 32 -11.31 -12.85 2.87
C LYS A 32 -11.66 -11.65 3.74
N ALA A 33 -10.65 -10.93 4.23
CA ALA A 33 -10.85 -9.76 5.07
C ALA A 33 -11.40 -8.56 4.29
N TYR A 34 -10.96 -8.38 3.04
CA TYR A 34 -11.33 -7.24 2.20
C TYR A 34 -12.11 -7.68 0.95
N LEU A 35 -13.10 -6.88 0.54
CA LEU A 35 -13.86 -7.08 -0.69
C LEU A 35 -13.24 -6.31 -1.87
N SER A 36 -12.81 -5.07 -1.60
CA SER A 36 -12.17 -4.17 -2.57
C SER A 36 -11.32 -3.14 -1.86
N TRP A 37 -10.42 -2.48 -2.60
CA TRP A 37 -9.57 -1.42 -2.08
C TRP A 37 -9.16 -0.43 -3.18
N ILE A 38 -8.80 0.78 -2.74
CA ILE A 38 -8.20 1.83 -3.55
C ILE A 38 -6.89 2.22 -2.89
N ILE A 39 -5.80 2.19 -3.65
CA ILE A 39 -4.46 2.57 -3.20
C ILE A 39 -4.04 3.85 -3.89
N THR A 40 -3.65 4.84 -3.09
CA THR A 40 -3.15 6.13 -3.55
C THR A 40 -1.77 6.38 -2.98
N ALA A 41 -0.98 7.24 -3.61
CA ALA A 41 0.32 7.63 -3.08
C ALA A 41 0.61 9.10 -3.30
N LYS A 42 1.34 9.71 -2.36
CA LYS A 42 1.86 11.08 -2.47
C LYS A 42 3.30 11.15 -2.03
N SER A 43 4.11 11.79 -2.86
CA SER A 43 5.51 12.12 -2.57
C SER A 43 5.60 13.50 -1.93
N TYR A 44 6.40 13.62 -0.88
CA TYR A 44 6.63 14.84 -0.13
C TYR A 44 8.13 15.12 -0.05
N ALA A 45 8.50 16.37 -0.26
CA ALA A 45 9.85 16.85 0.01
C ALA A 45 10.06 17.09 1.51
N SER A 46 11.31 17.31 1.91
CA SER A 46 11.68 17.56 3.32
C SER A 46 10.96 18.76 3.95
N ASP A 47 10.54 19.73 3.14
CA ASP A 47 9.78 20.91 3.57
C ASP A 47 8.26 20.70 3.63
N GLY A 48 7.79 19.47 3.31
CA GLY A 48 6.38 19.10 3.30
C GLY A 48 5.63 19.44 2.00
N SER A 49 6.29 20.07 1.02
CA SER A 49 5.70 20.29 -0.31
C SER A 49 5.60 18.97 -1.11
N ILE A 50 4.83 18.96 -2.21
CA ILE A 50 4.78 17.80 -3.09
C ILE A 50 6.11 17.66 -3.81
N SER A 51 6.76 16.52 -3.64
CA SER A 51 8.01 16.23 -4.35
C SER A 51 7.74 15.83 -5.79
N THR A 52 8.50 16.41 -6.72
CA THR A 52 8.57 16.02 -8.13
C THR A 52 9.80 15.14 -8.43
N ASN A 53 10.67 14.93 -7.44
CA ASN A 53 11.91 14.15 -7.58
C ASN A 53 11.75 12.69 -7.16
N SER A 54 10.69 12.39 -6.39
CA SER A 54 10.33 11.07 -5.90
C SER A 54 9.09 10.53 -6.60
N ASP A 55 9.10 9.23 -6.89
CA ASP A 55 8.06 8.53 -7.64
C ASP A 55 7.57 7.31 -6.82
N PRO A 56 6.26 7.21 -6.51
CA PRO A 56 5.68 6.05 -5.83
C PRO A 56 5.61 4.79 -6.69
N GLY A 57 5.99 4.85 -7.97
CA GLY A 57 5.97 3.70 -8.88
C GLY A 57 4.64 3.48 -9.60
N PHE A 58 3.69 4.41 -9.45
CA PHE A 58 2.42 4.46 -10.18
C PHE A 58 1.85 5.88 -10.24
N THR A 59 1.10 6.20 -11.29
CA THR A 59 0.50 7.54 -11.49
C THR A 59 -0.97 7.61 -11.09
N ASP A 60 -1.73 6.58 -11.46
CA ASP A 60 -3.18 6.50 -11.19
C ASP A 60 -3.46 5.54 -10.04
N ASP A 61 -4.58 5.76 -9.34
CA ASP A 61 -5.02 4.92 -8.24
C ASP A 61 -5.04 3.42 -8.62
N ILE A 62 -4.56 2.57 -7.70
CA ILE A 62 -4.66 1.12 -7.86
C ILE A 62 -6.00 0.69 -7.28
N GLU A 63 -6.98 0.48 -8.15
CA GLU A 63 -8.28 -0.09 -7.79
C GLU A 63 -8.29 -1.62 -7.87
N GLY A 64 -8.33 -2.26 -6.70
CA GLY A 64 -8.29 -3.71 -6.57
C GLY A 64 -9.51 -4.31 -5.89
N ASN A 65 -9.74 -5.59 -6.16
CA ASN A 65 -10.74 -6.41 -5.50
C ASN A 65 -10.40 -7.89 -5.67
N GLN A 66 -11.21 -8.76 -5.05
CA GLN A 66 -11.02 -10.20 -5.09
C GLN A 66 -11.06 -10.83 -6.50
N LYS A 67 -11.62 -10.13 -7.51
CA LYS A 67 -11.71 -10.60 -8.89
C LYS A 67 -10.52 -10.18 -9.75
N ASN A 68 -10.11 -8.91 -9.67
CA ASN A 68 -9.01 -8.39 -10.49
C ASN A 68 -7.64 -8.51 -9.82
N GLN A 69 -7.62 -8.73 -8.50
CA GLN A 69 -6.43 -8.99 -7.69
C GLN A 69 -5.31 -7.96 -7.85
N LYS A 70 -5.64 -6.71 -8.21
CA LYS A 70 -4.64 -5.64 -8.29
C LYS A 70 -4.24 -5.20 -6.88
N ILE A 71 -2.98 -5.38 -6.52
CA ILE A 71 -2.43 -5.06 -5.19
C ILE A 71 -1.36 -3.97 -5.28
N LEU A 72 -0.80 -3.55 -4.15
CA LEU A 72 0.40 -2.73 -4.14
C LEU A 72 1.59 -3.64 -4.45
N ASP A 73 2.13 -3.54 -5.66
CA ASP A 73 3.35 -4.21 -6.10
C ASP A 73 4.05 -3.27 -7.09
N VAL A 74 4.87 -2.38 -6.54
CA VAL A 74 5.47 -1.28 -7.29
C VAL A 74 6.93 -1.08 -6.90
N LYS A 75 7.67 -0.39 -7.79
CA LYS A 75 9.05 0.03 -7.55
C LYS A 75 9.08 1.53 -7.40
N ALA A 76 9.41 2.00 -6.20
CA ALA A 76 9.49 3.41 -5.90
C ALA A 76 10.90 3.97 -6.14
N LYS A 77 10.96 5.27 -6.40
CA LYS A 77 12.17 6.08 -6.39
C LYS A 77 12.01 7.17 -5.35
N LEU A 78 12.98 7.30 -4.45
CA LEU A 78 12.97 8.27 -3.38
C LEU A 78 14.20 9.17 -3.45
N ALA A 79 13.97 10.47 -3.57
CA ALA A 79 15.03 11.47 -3.53
C ALA A 79 15.57 11.62 -2.09
N PRO A 80 16.73 12.27 -1.93
CA PRO A 80 17.27 12.59 -0.60
C PRO A 80 16.27 13.36 0.25
N HIS A 81 16.13 12.98 1.52
CA HIS A 81 15.25 13.63 2.51
C HIS A 81 13.75 13.63 2.19
N ASP A 82 13.34 12.95 1.11
CA ASP A 82 11.95 12.85 0.70
C ASP A 82 11.22 11.68 1.39
N LYS A 83 9.90 11.76 1.36
CA LYS A 83 8.98 10.74 1.87
C LYS A 83 7.91 10.41 0.85
N ILE A 84 7.55 9.13 0.73
CA ILE A 84 6.34 8.68 0.03
C ILE A 84 5.36 8.10 1.05
N VAL A 85 4.11 8.56 0.99
CA VAL A 85 2.98 8.06 1.78
C VAL A 85 2.03 7.30 0.88
N TYR A 86 1.91 5.99 1.10
CA TYR A 86 0.89 5.15 0.50
C TYR A 86 -0.34 5.11 1.42
N SER A 87 -1.54 5.26 0.85
CA SER A 87 -2.80 5.20 1.59
C SER A 87 -3.72 4.17 0.95
N ILE A 88 -4.23 3.25 1.77
CA ILE A 88 -5.12 2.16 1.34
C ILE A 88 -6.48 2.39 2.00
N VAL A 89 -7.53 2.48 1.19
CA VAL A 89 -8.92 2.50 1.64
C VAL A 89 -9.58 1.21 1.18
N ALA A 90 -9.93 0.34 2.13
CA ALA A 90 -10.50 -0.98 1.85
C ALA A 90 -11.94 -1.11 2.36
N ILE A 91 -12.78 -1.84 1.61
CA ILE A 91 -14.09 -2.30 2.06
C ILE A 91 -13.90 -3.64 2.77
N VAL A 92 -14.17 -3.67 4.08
CA VAL A 92 -14.09 -4.89 4.88
C VAL A 92 -15.26 -5.83 4.55
N ASN A 93 -15.00 -7.12 4.59
CA ASN A 93 -16.02 -8.15 4.45
C ASN A 93 -17.00 -8.08 5.64
N PRO A 94 -18.31 -7.87 5.45
CA PRO A 94 -19.26 -7.64 6.55
C PRO A 94 -19.45 -8.85 7.48
N ILE A 95 -19.00 -10.04 7.07
CA ILE A 95 -19.01 -11.24 7.92
C ILE A 95 -17.68 -11.49 8.63
N ALA A 96 -16.67 -10.63 8.48
CA ALA A 96 -15.43 -10.69 9.25
C ALA A 96 -15.74 -10.35 10.71
N ASP A 97 -15.42 -11.26 11.62
CA ASP A 97 -15.81 -11.18 13.04
C ASP A 97 -14.62 -11.19 14.02
N ASP A 98 -13.40 -11.24 13.48
CA ASP A 98 -12.17 -11.38 14.26
C ASP A 98 -11.10 -10.36 13.81
N GLU A 99 -9.94 -10.39 14.46
CA GLU A 99 -8.81 -9.51 14.15
C GLU A 99 -8.42 -9.63 12.66
N ILE A 100 -8.24 -8.48 12.01
CA ILE A 100 -7.66 -8.38 10.68
C ILE A 100 -6.25 -7.81 10.84
N ARG A 101 -5.24 -8.59 10.47
CA ARG A 101 -3.84 -8.16 10.41
C ARG A 101 -3.41 -7.97 8.96
N ASN A 102 -2.89 -6.80 8.65
CA ASN A 102 -2.31 -6.47 7.34
C ASN A 102 -0.85 -6.03 7.52
N GLU A 103 0.03 -6.47 6.63
CA GLU A 103 1.46 -6.17 6.70
C GLU A 103 1.96 -5.68 5.34
N VAL A 104 2.66 -4.55 5.36
CA VAL A 104 3.31 -3.95 4.20
C VAL A 104 4.82 -4.17 4.30
N THR A 105 5.44 -4.57 3.19
CA THR A 105 6.89 -4.79 3.11
C THR A 105 7.53 -3.74 2.21
N VAL A 106 8.71 -3.27 2.64
CA VAL A 106 9.59 -2.35 1.90
C VAL A 106 11.01 -2.90 2.07
N ASP A 107 11.73 -3.14 0.97
CA ASP A 107 13.09 -3.71 0.95
C ASP A 107 14.04 -2.80 0.14
#